data_AF-A0A319FCP0-F1
#
_entry.id   AF-A0A319FCP0-F1
#
_cell.length_a   1.000
_cell.length_b   1.000
_cell.length_c   1.000
_cell.angle_alpha   90.00
_cell.angle_beta   90.00
_cell.angle_gamma   90.00
#
_symmetry.space_group_name_H-M   'P 1'
#
loop_
_entity.id
_entity.type
_entity.pdbx_description
1 polymer ?
#
loop_
_entity_poly.entity_id
_entity_poly.type
_entity_poly.pdbx_seq_one_letter_code
_entity_poly.pdbx_strand_id
1 'polypeptide(L)'
;MSLLRSSLRRIGSPGDPSRICSQCLLHRTRPSRPSPAALRTFISSPRSRSGVADGPSAQSTLNKTYFSANRADDGSTSKSGLISSLSAGNASSGTDSPNLPSSDHQVNTSATVAESTQPELPHRRRKRLKEEANAQAPNPDHVIPPDASAQLSAFSSTLPTSSLRRKMAAFLALCKPRLSVLIVLSTTSAYGMYPISSLLTLDPSMTPLPTLSTSTLTFLYLTAGTFISCCSANTINMFLEPKYDALMSRTRNRPLVRGLISRRAAVLFAIATAITGVGMLYFGTNPTVAALSASNIVLYGFVYTPLKRLHVINTWVGAIVGGIPPLMGWVAAAGQTATTGHDTWRDMLFSKDSIGGWLIAGILFAWQFPHFNALSHTIREEYKRAGYKMLCWKNPAMNARVALRYSVLMFPISIGLWWVGVVGHGFLVSSSVANAWLVKEAYHFWQHQGANGTARGLFWASIWQLPVLLIGGLVTKKGLWDGVWRKVLGQPDPEDEYVYIDEEEEPVSSQSNAVVTRAT
;
A
#
# COMPACT_ATOMS: atom_id res chain seq x y z
N MET A 1 58.45 3.00 -37.74
CA MET A 1 57.47 1.90 -37.69
C MET A 1 56.09 2.52 -37.84
N SER A 2 55.59 2.68 -39.07
CA SER A 2 54.78 1.67 -39.81
C SER A 2 53.35 1.65 -39.26
N LEU A 3 52.39 2.41 -39.84
CA LEU A 3 51.55 2.03 -41.01
C LEU A 3 50.64 0.82 -40.66
N LEU A 4 49.31 0.82 -40.87
CA LEU A 4 48.50 1.47 -41.92
C LEU A 4 47.11 1.96 -41.44
N ARG A 5 46.56 2.97 -42.14
CA ARG A 5 45.12 3.07 -42.45
C ARG A 5 44.81 2.23 -43.69
N SER A 6 43.59 1.72 -43.84
CA SER A 6 42.96 1.57 -45.17
C SER A 6 41.45 1.77 -45.10
N SER A 7 40.86 2.13 -46.24
CA SER A 7 39.51 2.68 -46.31
C SER A 7 38.90 2.53 -47.70
N LEU A 8 37.58 2.29 -47.75
CA LEU A 8 36.64 2.61 -48.84
C LEU A 8 36.67 1.78 -50.15
N ARG A 9 35.44 1.68 -50.71
CA ARG A 9 34.99 1.62 -52.13
C ARG A 9 34.34 0.29 -52.55
N ARG A 10 33.28 0.26 -53.39
CA ARG A 10 32.31 1.29 -53.87
C ARG A 10 31.11 0.62 -54.59
N ILE A 11 29.96 1.32 -54.58
CA ILE A 11 28.93 1.44 -55.65
C ILE A 11 28.23 0.18 -56.21
N GLY A 12 26.89 0.21 -56.13
CA GLY A 12 25.94 -0.53 -56.99
C GLY A 12 24.52 0.09 -56.88
N SER A 13 23.89 0.37 -58.03
CA SER A 13 22.54 0.95 -58.24
C SER A 13 22.19 0.72 -59.73
N PRO A 14 20.92 0.60 -60.20
CA PRO A 14 19.65 1.02 -59.57
C PRO A 14 18.46 0.02 -59.65
N GLY A 15 17.34 0.40 -59.01
CA GLY A 15 15.95 0.14 -59.47
C GLY A 15 15.31 -1.25 -59.35
N ASP A 16 14.28 -1.39 -58.51
CA ASP A 16 12.92 -1.88 -58.91
C ASP A 16 11.88 -1.73 -57.75
N PRO A 17 10.55 -1.84 -57.96
CA PRO A 17 9.61 -0.88 -57.38
C PRO A 17 8.49 -1.55 -56.56
N SER A 18 8.83 -2.23 -55.46
CA SER A 18 7.88 -3.02 -54.66
C SER A 18 7.78 -2.60 -53.18
N ARG A 19 8.12 -1.36 -52.85
CA ARG A 19 7.85 -0.76 -51.51
C ARG A 19 6.41 -0.28 -51.39
N ILE A 20 5.45 -1.20 -51.37
CA ILE A 20 4.04 -0.88 -51.09
C ILE A 20 3.84 -0.80 -49.57
N CYS A 21 3.53 0.40 -49.07
CA CYS A 21 3.24 0.65 -47.67
C CYS A 21 1.86 0.05 -47.28
N SER A 22 1.87 -0.94 -46.38
CA SER A 22 0.66 -1.66 -45.93
C SER A 22 -0.39 -0.78 -45.22
N GLN A 23 -0.02 0.44 -44.80
CA GLN A 23 -0.97 1.39 -44.20
C GLN A 23 -1.92 2.03 -45.22
N CYS A 24 -1.65 1.98 -46.53
CA CYS A 24 -2.54 2.56 -47.55
C CYS A 24 -3.63 1.60 -48.04
N LEU A 25 -3.49 0.28 -47.83
CA LEU A 25 -4.47 -0.72 -48.28
C LEU A 25 -5.65 -0.93 -47.31
N LEU A 26 -5.53 -0.49 -46.05
CA LEU A 26 -6.59 -0.58 -45.04
C LEU A 26 -7.55 0.62 -45.00
N HIS A 27 -7.39 1.60 -45.90
CA HIS A 27 -8.18 2.85 -45.88
C HIS A 27 -9.21 2.98 -47.01
N ARG A 28 -9.41 1.94 -47.84
CA ARG A 28 -10.27 2.02 -49.05
C ARG A 28 -11.45 1.04 -49.11
N THR A 29 -11.75 0.32 -48.03
CA THR A 29 -12.86 -0.65 -47.96
C THR A 29 -13.71 -0.47 -46.69
N ARG A 30 -14.54 0.58 -46.68
CA ARG A 30 -15.63 0.70 -45.70
C ARG A 30 -16.91 1.19 -46.37
N PRO A 31 -17.92 0.33 -46.62
CA PRO A 31 -19.19 0.77 -47.18
C PRO A 31 -19.98 1.57 -46.14
N SER A 32 -20.67 2.60 -46.62
CA SER A 32 -21.59 3.44 -45.83
C SER A 32 -22.91 2.69 -45.56
N ARG A 33 -23.39 2.75 -44.31
CA ARG A 33 -24.79 2.43 -43.96
C ARG A 33 -25.29 3.33 -42.81
N PRO A 34 -26.62 3.57 -42.72
CA PRO A 34 -27.18 4.77 -42.11
C PRO A 34 -27.46 4.68 -40.61
N SER A 35 -27.68 5.83 -39.98
CA SER A 35 -28.19 5.97 -38.62
C SER A 35 -29.64 5.44 -38.48
N PRO A 36 -29.97 4.75 -37.38
CA PRO A 36 -31.32 4.68 -36.85
C PRO A 36 -31.56 5.74 -35.76
N ALA A 37 -32.84 6.07 -35.53
CA ALA A 37 -33.28 7.21 -34.73
C ALA A 37 -33.23 6.99 -33.21
N ALA A 38 -33.38 8.09 -32.47
CA ALA A 38 -33.45 8.09 -31.02
C ALA A 38 -34.75 7.44 -30.50
N LEU A 39 -34.64 6.56 -29.51
CA LEU A 39 -35.74 6.13 -28.65
C LEU A 39 -35.42 6.53 -27.21
N ARG A 40 -36.26 7.39 -26.63
CA ARG A 40 -36.22 7.77 -25.22
C ARG A 40 -37.14 6.83 -24.44
N THR A 41 -36.63 6.15 -23.43
CA THR A 41 -37.45 5.41 -22.46
C THR A 41 -37.43 6.12 -21.11
N PHE A 42 -38.60 6.59 -20.69
CA PHE A 42 -38.85 7.06 -19.33
C PHE A 42 -39.11 5.84 -18.44
N ILE A 43 -38.49 5.78 -17.26
CA ILE A 43 -38.97 4.92 -16.15
C ILE A 43 -39.00 5.76 -14.87
N SER A 44 -40.17 5.74 -14.23
CA SER A 44 -40.54 6.48 -13.03
C SER A 44 -40.17 5.74 -11.74
N SER A 45 -39.74 6.47 -10.72
CA SER A 45 -39.62 5.95 -9.35
C SER A 45 -40.94 6.11 -8.57
N PRO A 46 -41.44 5.07 -7.87
CA PRO A 46 -42.52 5.24 -6.91
C PRO A 46 -41.98 5.73 -5.55
N ARG A 47 -42.84 6.46 -4.84
CA ARG A 47 -42.59 7.05 -3.52
C ARG A 47 -43.58 6.42 -2.55
N SER A 48 -43.12 5.92 -1.40
CA SER A 48 -44.00 5.51 -0.30
C SER A 48 -43.61 6.23 1.00
N ARG A 49 -44.56 6.34 1.93
CA ARG A 49 -44.59 7.36 2.98
C ARG A 49 -44.98 6.72 4.33
N SER A 50 -44.19 7.01 5.36
CA SER A 50 -44.57 7.18 6.79
C SER A 50 -45.46 6.13 7.50
N GLY A 51 -44.93 5.60 8.61
CA GLY A 51 -45.69 5.12 9.77
C GLY A 51 -44.86 5.39 11.05
N VAL A 52 -45.51 5.77 12.16
CA VAL A 52 -44.89 6.22 13.42
C VAL A 52 -45.54 5.49 14.60
N ALA A 53 -44.74 5.09 15.61
CA ALA A 53 -45.17 4.83 16.99
C ALA A 53 -43.97 4.85 17.96
N ASP A 54 -44.21 5.25 19.21
CA ASP A 54 -43.29 5.38 20.35
C ASP A 54 -42.91 3.99 20.96
N GLY A 55 -42.02 3.79 21.94
CA GLY A 55 -41.31 4.64 22.92
C GLY A 55 -40.17 3.85 23.63
N PRO A 56 -39.60 4.31 24.76
CA PRO A 56 -38.13 4.26 24.95
C PRO A 56 -37.54 3.19 25.89
N SER A 57 -36.28 2.81 25.64
CA SER A 57 -35.29 2.39 26.65
C SER A 57 -33.86 2.73 26.19
N ALA A 58 -32.87 2.72 27.09
CA ALA A 58 -31.71 3.61 27.00
C ALA A 58 -30.32 2.96 26.87
N GLN A 59 -29.34 3.82 26.56
CA GLN A 59 -27.87 3.73 26.81
C GLN A 59 -26.91 3.40 25.64
N SER A 60 -25.70 3.96 25.79
CA SER A 60 -24.45 3.74 25.04
C SER A 60 -24.30 4.36 23.63
N THR A 61 -23.96 5.65 23.62
CA THR A 61 -23.34 6.32 22.47
C THR A 61 -21.86 5.91 22.32
N LEU A 62 -21.53 5.07 21.35
CA LEU A 62 -20.16 4.89 20.84
C LEU A 62 -20.05 5.38 19.40
N ASN A 63 -19.11 6.31 19.16
CA ASN A 63 -19.05 7.10 17.93
C ASN A 63 -18.71 6.28 16.68
N LYS A 64 -19.68 6.20 15.76
CA LYS A 64 -19.57 5.55 14.45
C LYS A 64 -18.99 6.52 13.40
N THR A 65 -17.71 6.90 13.54
CA THR A 65 -17.04 7.87 12.64
C THR A 65 -15.73 7.37 11.99
N TYR A 66 -15.54 6.05 11.87
CA TYR A 66 -14.32 5.46 11.28
C TYR A 66 -14.44 4.93 9.84
N PHE A 67 -15.64 4.85 9.25
CA PHE A 67 -15.86 4.15 7.97
C PHE A 67 -16.78 4.84 6.95
N SER A 68 -16.89 6.17 6.98
CA SER A 68 -17.54 6.91 5.89
C SER A 68 -16.77 8.18 5.52
N ALA A 69 -16.12 8.13 4.36
CA ALA A 69 -15.49 9.28 3.72
C ALA A 69 -16.07 9.44 2.31
N ASN A 70 -17.35 9.84 2.24
CA ASN A 70 -17.94 10.59 1.13
C ASN A 70 -19.40 10.96 1.46
N ARG A 71 -19.59 12.16 2.02
CA ARG A 71 -20.84 12.91 1.84
C ARG A 71 -20.46 14.34 1.50
N ALA A 72 -20.92 14.81 0.35
CA ALA A 72 -20.73 16.19 -0.06
C ALA A 72 -21.50 17.10 0.91
N ASP A 73 -20.83 18.13 1.40
CA ASP A 73 -21.40 19.16 2.24
C ASP A 73 -21.76 20.36 1.34
N ASP A 74 -23.03 20.73 1.32
CA ASP A 74 -23.60 21.70 0.38
C ASP A 74 -24.49 22.68 1.13
N GLY A 75 -24.21 23.98 0.99
CA GLY A 75 -25.21 25.04 1.15
C GLY A 75 -25.49 25.59 2.55
N SER A 76 -24.82 26.69 2.89
CA SER A 76 -25.31 27.65 3.88
C SER A 76 -26.67 28.25 3.47
N THR A 77 -27.61 28.34 4.42
CA THR A 77 -28.71 29.31 4.40
C THR A 77 -28.89 29.95 5.76
N SER A 78 -28.63 31.26 5.84
CA SER A 78 -29.02 32.14 6.95
C SER A 78 -30.45 32.63 6.77
N LYS A 79 -31.21 32.80 7.86
CA LYS A 79 -32.29 33.81 8.00
C LYS A 79 -32.79 33.98 9.44
N SER A 80 -32.84 35.24 9.89
CA SER A 80 -33.54 35.79 11.09
C SER A 80 -33.14 35.22 12.47
N GLY A 81 -32.95 36.00 13.55
CA GLY A 81 -33.27 37.42 13.81
C GLY A 81 -34.41 37.53 14.82
N LEU A 82 -34.24 38.34 15.90
CA LEU A 82 -34.94 38.40 17.22
C LEU A 82 -34.07 37.73 18.33
N ILE A 83 -33.82 38.26 19.54
CA ILE A 83 -34.41 39.36 20.36
C ILE A 83 -33.30 40.18 21.11
N SER A 84 -33.73 41.28 21.75
CA SER A 84 -33.06 42.49 22.24
C SER A 84 -32.15 42.46 23.50
N SER A 85 -31.32 43.53 23.57
CA SER A 85 -31.08 44.44 24.72
C SER A 85 -30.14 44.06 25.90
N LEU A 86 -29.70 45.13 26.58
CA LEU A 86 -28.80 45.25 27.75
C LEU A 86 -27.29 45.19 27.40
N SER A 87 -26.41 46.10 27.84
CA SER A 87 -26.56 47.41 28.52
C SER A 87 -25.24 48.21 28.39
N ALA A 88 -25.32 49.55 28.48
CA ALA A 88 -24.23 50.53 28.71
C ALA A 88 -22.92 50.41 27.84
N GLY A 89 -22.42 51.45 27.19
CA GLY A 89 -22.62 52.88 27.42
C GLY A 89 -21.43 53.49 28.17
N ASN A 90 -20.37 53.86 27.45
CA ASN A 90 -19.70 55.12 27.71
C ASN A 90 -18.90 55.61 26.49
N ALA A 91 -18.88 56.91 26.29
CA ALA A 91 -18.21 57.57 25.17
C ALA A 91 -16.80 58.03 25.54
N SER A 92 -15.97 58.24 24.53
CA SER A 92 -14.98 59.33 24.55
C SER A 92 -14.98 60.03 23.20
N SER A 93 -15.02 61.36 23.25
CA SER A 93 -15.16 62.27 22.12
C SER A 93 -13.82 62.86 21.70
N GLY A 94 -13.76 63.33 20.44
CA GLY A 94 -12.61 64.03 19.87
C GLY A 94 -12.36 63.58 18.42
N THR A 95 -12.30 64.45 17.41
CA THR A 95 -12.40 65.92 17.40
C THR A 95 -12.98 66.43 16.07
N ASP A 96 -13.66 67.57 16.13
CA ASP A 96 -13.88 68.52 15.02
C ASP A 96 -12.57 68.84 14.25
N SER A 97 -12.50 69.34 13.01
CA SER A 97 -13.45 69.89 12.00
C SER A 97 -12.65 70.06 10.66
N PRO A 98 -13.08 70.77 9.59
CA PRO A 98 -14.30 70.62 8.78
C PRO A 98 -14.05 70.63 7.24
N ASN A 99 -15.10 70.33 6.45
CA ASN A 99 -15.52 70.88 5.12
C ASN A 99 -14.48 71.48 4.12
N LEU A 100 -14.34 70.95 2.88
CA LEU A 100 -15.11 71.29 1.62
C LEU A 100 -14.77 72.67 0.99
N PRO A 101 -15.03 72.97 -0.31
CA PRO A 101 -15.73 72.19 -1.36
C PRO A 101 -15.06 72.18 -2.77
N SER A 102 -15.79 71.63 -3.78
CA SER A 102 -15.87 71.98 -5.24
C SER A 102 -14.82 72.90 -5.89
N SER A 103 -14.39 72.79 -7.15
CA SER A 103 -14.66 71.90 -8.31
C SER A 103 -13.51 72.15 -9.35
N ASP A 104 -13.49 71.75 -10.62
CA ASP A 104 -14.37 71.00 -11.54
C ASP A 104 -13.50 70.32 -12.65
N HIS A 105 -14.09 69.55 -13.57
CA HIS A 105 -13.84 69.61 -15.02
C HIS A 105 -14.58 68.52 -15.82
N GLN A 106 -15.41 68.94 -16.78
CA GLN A 106 -15.87 68.11 -17.90
C GLN A 106 -14.77 67.92 -18.96
N VAL A 107 -14.58 66.71 -19.50
CA VAL A 107 -14.30 66.50 -20.94
C VAL A 107 -14.99 65.24 -21.48
N ASN A 108 -15.63 65.43 -22.61
CA ASN A 108 -16.43 64.54 -23.45
C ASN A 108 -15.82 63.20 -23.94
N THR A 109 -16.74 62.23 -24.10
CA THR A 109 -16.86 61.23 -25.18
C THR A 109 -15.70 60.29 -25.56
N SER A 110 -15.99 58.99 -25.52
CA SER A 110 -15.46 58.00 -26.48
C SER A 110 -16.48 56.89 -26.75
N ALA A 111 -16.49 56.40 -28.00
CA ALA A 111 -17.52 55.62 -28.66
C ALA A 111 -18.14 54.42 -27.89
N THR A 112 -19.45 54.27 -28.05
CA THR A 112 -20.25 53.10 -27.67
C THR A 112 -19.88 51.87 -28.53
N VAL A 113 -19.33 50.84 -27.87
CA VAL A 113 -19.50 49.45 -28.33
C VAL A 113 -20.64 48.86 -27.50
N ALA A 114 -21.73 48.46 -28.16
CA ALA A 114 -22.92 47.94 -27.50
C ALA A 114 -22.70 46.50 -27.02
N GLU A 115 -22.22 46.33 -25.79
CA GLU A 115 -22.16 45.03 -25.14
C GLU A 115 -23.53 44.65 -24.57
N SER A 116 -24.08 43.52 -25.03
CA SER A 116 -25.44 43.08 -24.70
C SER A 116 -25.54 42.61 -23.24
N THR A 117 -26.02 43.49 -22.36
CA THR A 117 -26.27 43.20 -20.94
C THR A 117 -27.51 42.32 -20.72
N GLN A 118 -27.44 41.08 -21.19
CA GLN A 118 -28.30 40.00 -20.70
C GLN A 118 -27.98 39.76 -19.20
N PRO A 119 -28.95 39.83 -18.28
CA PRO A 119 -28.71 39.64 -16.86
C PRO A 119 -28.30 38.19 -16.58
N GLU A 120 -27.00 37.97 -16.40
CA GLU A 120 -26.46 36.63 -16.22
C GLU A 120 -26.99 35.98 -14.94
N LEU A 121 -27.63 34.81 -15.09
CA LEU A 121 -28.16 34.04 -13.98
C LEU A 121 -27.09 33.76 -12.91
N PRO A 122 -27.39 33.93 -11.61
CA PRO A 122 -26.38 33.96 -10.54
C PRO A 122 -25.58 32.65 -10.40
N HIS A 123 -26.13 31.52 -10.83
CA HIS A 123 -25.40 30.24 -10.87
C HIS A 123 -24.26 30.25 -11.91
N ARG A 124 -24.47 30.91 -13.06
CA ARG A 124 -23.52 30.97 -14.18
C ARG A 124 -22.38 31.94 -13.85
N ARG A 125 -22.72 33.08 -13.24
CA ARG A 125 -21.76 34.03 -12.67
C ARG A 125 -20.91 33.39 -11.56
N ARG A 126 -21.52 32.64 -10.62
CA ARG A 126 -20.78 31.86 -9.60
C ARG A 126 -19.86 30.80 -10.22
N LYS A 127 -20.30 30.13 -11.29
CA LYS A 127 -19.49 29.14 -12.00
C LYS A 127 -18.30 29.79 -12.69
N ARG A 128 -18.50 30.88 -13.44
CA ARG A 128 -17.40 31.63 -14.08
C ARG A 128 -16.42 32.16 -13.03
N LEU A 129 -16.87 32.81 -11.97
CA LEU A 129 -15.99 33.30 -10.89
C LEU A 129 -15.18 32.17 -10.21
N LYS A 130 -15.74 30.96 -10.13
CA LYS A 130 -15.04 29.77 -9.61
C LYS A 130 -14.03 29.19 -10.62
N GLU A 131 -14.31 29.31 -11.91
CA GLU A 131 -13.42 28.90 -13.02
C GLU A 131 -12.28 29.92 -13.20
N GLU A 132 -12.55 31.22 -13.13
CA GLU A 132 -11.58 32.32 -13.06
C GLU A 132 -10.69 32.20 -11.82
N ALA A 133 -11.27 32.00 -10.63
CA ALA A 133 -10.48 31.76 -9.41
C ALA A 133 -9.59 30.51 -9.51
N ASN A 134 -10.03 29.45 -10.19
CA ASN A 134 -9.20 28.28 -10.49
C ASN A 134 -8.14 28.52 -11.58
N ALA A 135 -8.33 29.51 -12.46
CA ALA A 135 -7.41 29.87 -13.53
C ALA A 135 -6.36 30.91 -13.10
N GLN A 136 -6.70 31.84 -12.19
CA GLN A 136 -5.77 32.79 -11.57
C GLN A 136 -5.07 32.22 -10.32
N ALA A 137 -5.56 31.14 -9.71
CA ALA A 137 -4.79 30.45 -8.68
C ALA A 137 -3.47 29.95 -9.27
N PRO A 138 -2.30 30.19 -8.63
CA PRO A 138 -1.06 29.56 -9.05
C PRO A 138 -1.24 28.04 -8.95
N ASN A 139 -1.34 27.41 -10.12
CA ASN A 139 -1.51 25.98 -10.41
C ASN A 139 -1.64 25.13 -9.13
N PRO A 140 -2.86 24.82 -8.66
CA PRO A 140 -3.14 24.49 -7.27
C PRO A 140 -2.19 23.40 -6.81
N ASP A 141 -1.18 23.82 -6.03
CA ASP A 141 -0.13 22.96 -5.52
C ASP A 141 -0.84 21.75 -4.95
N HIS A 142 -0.52 20.55 -5.46
CA HIS A 142 -1.28 19.36 -5.12
C HIS A 142 -1.03 19.04 -3.64
N VAL A 143 -1.84 19.64 -2.76
CA VAL A 143 -1.70 19.53 -1.30
C VAL A 143 -2.12 18.12 -0.93
N ILE A 144 -1.16 17.21 -1.02
CA ILE A 144 -1.29 15.83 -0.54
C ILE A 144 -1.72 15.94 0.93
N PRO A 145 -2.82 15.31 1.34
CA PRO A 145 -3.31 15.41 2.71
C PRO A 145 -2.22 14.96 3.70
N PRO A 146 -2.12 15.61 4.88
CA PRO A 146 -1.03 15.36 5.80
C PRO A 146 -1.00 13.90 6.28
N ASP A 147 0.17 13.27 6.15
CA ASP A 147 0.43 11.90 6.62
C ASP A 147 0.22 11.78 8.15
N ALA A 148 -0.04 10.57 8.65
CA ALA A 148 -0.26 10.31 10.08
C ALA A 148 0.87 10.85 10.96
N SER A 149 2.12 10.73 10.51
CA SER A 149 3.28 11.29 11.19
C SER A 149 3.20 12.82 11.29
N ALA A 150 2.74 13.49 10.23
CA ALA A 150 2.52 14.94 10.23
C ALA A 150 1.31 15.34 11.10
N GLN A 151 0.21 14.58 11.08
CA GLN A 151 -0.97 14.79 11.95
C GLN A 151 -0.59 14.66 13.43
N LEU A 152 0.14 13.61 13.81
CA LEU A 152 0.66 13.42 15.17
C LEU A 152 1.67 14.50 15.57
N SER A 153 2.50 14.97 14.63
CA SER A 153 3.43 16.09 14.85
C SER A 153 2.69 17.41 15.08
N ALA A 154 1.60 17.66 14.33
CA ALA A 154 0.73 18.83 14.52
C ALA A 154 0.05 18.79 15.90
N PHE A 155 -0.57 17.65 16.24
CA PHE A 155 -1.21 17.42 17.53
C PHE A 155 -0.23 17.49 18.73
N SER A 156 0.99 17.00 18.55
CA SER A 156 2.05 17.15 19.55
C SER A 156 2.41 18.64 19.76
N SER A 157 2.49 19.43 18.67
CA SER A 157 2.81 20.87 18.79
C SER A 157 1.70 21.73 19.41
N THR A 158 0.44 21.30 19.40
CA THR A 158 -0.66 22.02 20.07
C THR A 158 -0.75 21.75 21.58
N LEU A 159 0.03 20.82 22.12
CA LEU A 159 0.01 20.45 23.54
C LEU A 159 1.08 21.17 24.38
N PRO A 160 0.89 21.36 25.69
CA PRO A 160 1.89 21.94 26.59
C PRO A 160 3.21 21.15 26.57
N THR A 161 4.34 21.85 26.70
CA THR A 161 5.71 21.29 26.68
C THR A 161 5.95 20.22 27.77
N SER A 162 5.30 20.38 28.92
CA SER A 162 5.35 19.44 30.05
C SER A 162 4.53 18.16 29.85
N SER A 163 3.58 18.14 28.90
CA SER A 163 2.60 17.05 28.77
C SER A 163 3.24 15.72 28.33
N LEU A 164 2.99 14.65 29.08
CA LEU A 164 3.36 13.29 28.67
C LEU A 164 2.73 12.91 27.31
N ARG A 165 1.47 13.30 27.08
CA ARG A 165 0.74 13.07 25.82
C ARG A 165 1.44 13.71 24.63
N ARG A 166 2.05 14.90 24.81
CA ARG A 166 2.87 15.57 23.78
C ARG A 166 4.09 14.72 23.41
N LYS A 167 4.82 14.23 24.42
CA LYS A 167 6.03 13.40 24.24
C LYS A 167 5.67 12.09 23.54
N MET A 168 4.65 11.37 24.01
CA MET A 168 4.18 10.12 23.39
C MET A 168 3.75 10.33 21.93
N ALA A 169 2.96 11.38 21.63
CA ALA A 169 2.56 11.69 20.26
C ALA A 169 3.76 12.02 19.35
N ALA A 170 4.80 12.68 19.87
CA ALA A 170 6.03 12.97 19.13
C ALA A 170 6.82 11.68 18.81
N PHE A 171 7.05 10.80 19.80
CA PHE A 171 7.74 9.53 19.56
C PHE A 171 6.94 8.60 18.64
N LEU A 172 5.62 8.52 18.80
CA LEU A 172 4.76 7.77 17.88
C LEU A 172 4.79 8.34 16.45
N ALA A 173 4.97 9.65 16.28
CA ALA A 173 5.17 10.25 14.96
C ALA A 173 6.48 9.81 14.29
N LEU A 174 7.55 9.50 15.04
CA LEU A 174 8.79 8.90 14.50
C LEU A 174 8.53 7.51 13.92
N CYS A 175 7.69 6.70 14.59
CA CYS A 175 7.36 5.33 14.17
C CYS A 175 6.60 5.21 12.84
N LYS A 176 6.06 6.31 12.28
CA LYS A 176 5.17 6.31 11.09
C LYS A 176 4.09 5.20 11.15
N PRO A 177 3.14 5.25 12.09
CA PRO A 177 2.31 4.09 12.46
C PRO A 177 1.54 3.47 11.29
N ARG A 178 0.98 4.25 10.35
CA ARG A 178 0.31 3.71 9.16
C ARG A 178 1.24 2.84 8.30
N LEU A 179 2.48 3.26 8.09
CA LEU A 179 3.47 2.50 7.31
C LEU A 179 3.90 1.23 8.05
N SER A 180 4.19 1.35 9.35
CA SER A 180 4.64 0.22 10.18
C SER A 180 3.54 -0.84 10.35
N VAL A 181 2.26 -0.44 10.44
CA VAL A 181 1.12 -1.38 10.42
C VAL A 181 1.03 -2.11 9.08
N LEU A 182 1.20 -1.44 7.93
CA LEU A 182 1.19 -2.11 6.62
C LEU A 182 2.34 -3.13 6.48
N ILE A 183 3.53 -2.82 7.02
CA ILE A 183 4.65 -3.77 7.07
C ILE A 183 4.27 -4.99 7.93
N VAL A 184 3.80 -4.76 9.15
CA VAL A 184 3.34 -5.84 10.05
C VAL A 184 2.26 -6.71 9.40
N LEU A 185 1.28 -6.11 8.70
CA LEU A 185 0.26 -6.85 7.97
C LEU A 185 0.84 -7.73 6.85
N SER A 186 1.87 -7.28 6.14
CA SER A 186 2.55 -8.10 5.13
C SER A 186 3.33 -9.27 5.75
N THR A 187 3.96 -9.04 6.91
CA THR A 187 4.63 -10.08 7.71
C THR A 187 3.64 -11.11 8.26
N THR A 188 2.53 -10.68 8.87
CA THR A 188 1.52 -11.60 9.41
C THR A 188 0.76 -12.36 8.33
N SER A 189 0.54 -11.74 7.16
CA SER A 189 -0.05 -12.44 6.01
C SER A 189 0.86 -13.58 5.55
N ALA A 190 2.17 -13.34 5.43
CA ALA A 190 3.12 -14.38 5.05
C ALA A 190 3.22 -15.52 6.09
N TYR A 191 3.20 -15.18 7.39
CA TYR A 191 3.10 -16.17 8.48
C TYR A 191 1.83 -17.03 8.37
N GLY A 192 0.66 -16.39 8.20
CA GLY A 192 -0.62 -17.11 8.07
C GLY A 192 -0.75 -17.94 6.80
N MET A 193 -0.07 -17.56 5.71
CA MET A 193 -0.05 -18.30 4.45
C MET A 193 0.88 -19.53 4.46
N TYR A 194 1.77 -19.67 5.45
CA TYR A 194 2.64 -20.84 5.56
C TYR A 194 1.83 -22.16 5.61
N PRO A 195 2.17 -23.18 4.81
CA PRO A 195 1.49 -24.47 4.84
C PRO A 195 1.86 -25.21 6.13
N ILE A 196 1.00 -25.12 7.14
CA ILE A 196 1.11 -25.92 8.37
C ILE A 196 0.61 -27.32 8.03
N SER A 197 1.54 -28.20 7.63
CA SER A 197 1.24 -29.60 7.40
C SER A 197 0.79 -30.27 8.69
N SER A 198 -0.36 -30.94 8.64
CA SER A 198 -0.84 -32.03 9.53
C SER A 198 -0.97 -31.82 11.05
N LEU A 199 -0.43 -30.77 11.69
CA LEU A 199 -0.60 -30.56 13.15
C LEU A 199 -1.90 -29.85 13.56
N LEU A 200 -2.74 -29.41 12.61
CA LEU A 200 -4.09 -28.89 12.88
C LEU A 200 -5.21 -29.84 12.43
N THR A 201 -4.85 -30.97 11.82
CA THR A 201 -5.78 -32.05 11.45
C THR A 201 -5.69 -33.25 12.40
N LEU A 202 -4.79 -33.20 13.38
CA LEU A 202 -4.88 -34.10 14.53
C LEU A 202 -5.94 -33.56 15.49
N ASP A 203 -6.84 -34.47 15.86
CA ASP A 203 -7.90 -34.33 16.85
C ASP A 203 -7.55 -33.38 18.01
N PRO A 204 -8.44 -32.43 18.39
CA PRO A 204 -8.32 -31.65 19.64
C PRO A 204 -8.05 -32.47 20.91
N SER A 205 -8.32 -33.78 20.93
CA SER A 205 -7.97 -34.69 22.03
C SER A 205 -6.49 -35.13 22.04
N MET A 206 -5.80 -35.11 20.89
CA MET A 206 -4.47 -35.74 20.71
C MET A 206 -3.30 -34.74 20.67
N THR A 207 -3.54 -33.45 20.41
CA THR A 207 -2.49 -32.43 20.56
C THR A 207 -2.62 -31.71 21.91
N PRO A 208 -1.65 -31.82 22.83
CA PRO A 208 -1.70 -31.05 24.05
C PRO A 208 -1.60 -29.54 23.75
N LEU A 209 -2.30 -28.74 24.56
CA LEU A 209 -2.46 -27.29 24.45
C LEU A 209 -1.21 -26.40 24.15
N PRO A 210 0.07 -26.76 24.44
CA PRO A 210 1.25 -25.98 24.04
C PRO A 210 1.34 -25.46 22.60
N THR A 211 0.85 -26.17 21.56
CA THR A 211 1.02 -25.72 20.16
C THR A 211 0.22 -24.46 19.82
N LEU A 212 -1.03 -24.36 20.25
CA LEU A 212 -1.85 -23.14 20.05
C LEU A 212 -1.34 -21.97 20.88
N SER A 213 -0.88 -22.22 22.11
CA SER A 213 -0.29 -21.20 22.98
C SER A 213 1.01 -20.64 22.37
N THR A 214 1.91 -21.52 21.93
CA THR A 214 3.18 -21.15 21.28
C THR A 214 2.94 -20.44 19.95
N SER A 215 1.98 -20.89 19.12
CA SER A 215 1.59 -20.22 17.87
C SER A 215 1.12 -18.78 18.11
N THR A 216 0.21 -18.60 19.07
CA THR A 216 -0.33 -17.28 19.44
C THR A 216 0.75 -16.35 20.01
N LEU A 217 1.64 -16.89 20.86
CA LEU A 217 2.73 -16.16 21.48
C LEU A 217 3.76 -15.70 20.43
N THR A 218 4.22 -16.58 19.55
CA THR A 218 5.13 -16.21 18.45
C THR A 218 4.51 -15.19 17.50
N PHE A 219 3.22 -15.29 17.20
CA PHE A 219 2.52 -14.27 16.42
C PHE A 219 2.53 -12.88 17.11
N LEU A 220 2.36 -12.84 18.43
CA LEU A 220 2.43 -11.60 19.22
C LEU A 220 3.85 -11.03 19.24
N TYR A 221 4.88 -11.86 19.43
CA TYR A 221 6.28 -11.41 19.37
C TYR A 221 6.70 -10.98 17.96
N LEU A 222 6.23 -11.67 16.91
CA LEU A 222 6.45 -11.31 15.52
C LEU A 222 5.84 -9.94 15.19
N THR A 223 4.58 -9.71 15.58
CA THR A 223 3.88 -8.44 15.33
C THR A 223 4.49 -7.28 16.11
N ALA A 224 4.66 -7.42 17.43
CA ALA A 224 5.23 -6.38 18.28
C ALA A 224 6.71 -6.10 17.95
N GLY A 225 7.53 -7.14 17.81
CA GLY A 225 8.94 -7.03 17.45
C GLY A 225 9.14 -6.38 16.08
N THR A 226 8.38 -6.79 15.06
CA THR A 226 8.43 -6.16 13.72
C THR A 226 8.00 -4.69 13.78
N PHE A 227 6.94 -4.35 14.52
CA PHE A 227 6.51 -2.95 14.68
C PHE A 227 7.59 -2.09 15.35
N ILE A 228 8.23 -2.59 16.40
CA ILE A 228 9.27 -1.89 17.16
C ILE A 228 10.55 -1.76 16.32
N SER A 229 10.96 -2.79 15.56
CA SER A 229 12.03 -2.68 14.57
C SER A 229 11.72 -1.63 13.48
N CYS A 230 10.46 -1.55 13.03
CA CYS A 230 10.02 -0.49 12.11
C CYS A 230 10.08 0.92 12.75
N CYS A 231 9.83 1.07 14.05
CA CYS A 231 10.05 2.33 14.77
C CYS A 231 11.53 2.75 14.73
N SER A 232 12.45 1.81 14.98
CA SER A 232 13.90 2.09 14.93
C SER A 232 14.32 2.52 13.52
N ALA A 233 14.02 1.70 12.52
CA ALA A 233 14.36 1.95 11.11
C ALA A 233 13.82 3.30 10.62
N ASN A 234 12.56 3.64 10.92
CA ASN A 234 11.98 4.94 10.56
C ASN A 234 12.62 6.12 11.30
N THR A 235 12.99 5.95 12.57
CA THR A 235 13.70 6.97 13.35
C THR A 235 15.08 7.25 12.76
N ILE A 236 15.83 6.21 12.39
CA ILE A 236 17.16 6.35 11.74
C ILE A 236 17.02 7.10 10.40
N ASN A 237 16.05 6.76 9.54
CA ASN A 237 15.82 7.51 8.30
C ASN A 237 15.51 9.00 8.60
N MET A 238 14.66 9.31 9.57
CA MET A 238 14.36 10.71 9.91
C MET A 238 15.55 11.45 10.53
N PHE A 239 16.45 10.74 11.22
CA PHE A 239 17.65 11.31 11.84
C PHE A 239 18.71 11.67 10.80
N LEU A 240 18.85 10.88 9.73
CA LEU A 240 19.85 11.10 8.67
C LEU A 240 19.44 12.16 7.63
N GLU A 241 18.14 12.33 7.36
CA GLU A 241 17.63 13.23 6.31
C GLU A 241 17.00 14.61 6.73
N PRO A 242 17.16 15.19 7.96
CA PRO A 242 16.41 16.40 8.36
C PRO A 242 16.49 17.58 7.38
N LYS A 243 17.69 17.83 6.81
CA LYS A 243 17.91 18.93 5.86
C LYS A 243 17.13 18.76 4.55
N TYR A 244 16.96 17.52 4.09
CA TYR A 244 16.27 17.22 2.84
C TYR A 244 14.76 17.06 3.04
N ASP A 245 14.35 16.54 4.21
CA ASP A 245 12.94 16.48 4.59
C ASP A 245 12.31 17.87 4.72
N ALA A 246 13.07 18.88 5.15
CA ALA A 246 12.62 20.27 5.17
C ALA A 246 12.19 20.82 3.80
N LEU A 247 12.76 20.29 2.70
CA LEU A 247 12.57 20.81 1.34
C LEU A 247 11.36 20.23 0.60
N MET A 248 10.66 19.23 1.17
CA MET A 248 9.51 18.58 0.54
C MET A 248 8.19 18.94 1.25
N SER A 249 7.09 19.03 0.49
CA SER A 249 5.74 19.31 1.00
C SER A 249 5.30 18.29 2.04
N ARG A 250 5.48 17.01 1.73
CA ARG A 250 5.06 15.87 2.55
C ARG A 250 5.86 15.69 3.84
N THR A 251 7.12 16.15 3.89
CA THR A 251 8.06 15.77 4.97
C THR A 251 8.57 16.92 5.82
N ARG A 252 8.34 18.20 5.43
CA ARG A 252 8.66 19.38 6.24
C ARG A 252 8.05 19.36 7.66
N ASN A 253 6.94 18.64 7.83
CA ASN A 253 6.21 18.55 9.09
C ASN A 253 6.68 17.42 10.04
N ARG A 254 7.75 16.68 9.71
CA ARG A 254 8.28 15.58 10.54
C ARG A 254 8.82 16.08 11.90
N PRO A 255 8.80 15.26 12.96
CA PRO A 255 9.21 15.67 14.32
C PRO A 255 10.61 16.27 14.42
N LEU A 256 11.59 15.67 13.73
CA LEU A 256 13.00 16.11 13.77
C LEU A 256 13.29 17.33 12.88
N VAL A 257 12.45 17.60 11.88
CA VAL A 257 12.53 18.83 11.08
C VAL A 257 11.99 20.01 11.88
N ARG A 258 10.86 19.80 12.58
CA ARG A 258 10.21 20.81 13.42
C ARG A 258 10.86 21.01 14.80
N GLY A 259 11.94 20.27 15.12
CA GLY A 259 12.60 20.34 16.43
C GLY A 259 11.76 19.85 17.61
N LEU A 260 10.70 19.07 17.38
CA LEU A 260 9.80 18.56 18.44
C LEU A 260 10.49 17.55 19.37
N ILE A 261 11.58 16.92 18.91
CA ILE A 261 12.38 15.93 19.64
C ILE A 261 13.85 16.28 19.42
N SER A 262 14.67 16.20 20.47
CA SER A 262 16.11 16.42 20.36
C SER A 262 16.80 15.29 19.59
N ARG A 263 17.87 15.61 18.85
CA ARG A 263 18.63 14.60 18.09
C ARG A 263 19.17 13.47 18.98
N ARG A 264 19.61 13.80 20.21
CA ARG A 264 20.06 12.81 21.20
C ARG A 264 18.93 11.85 21.60
N ALA A 265 17.75 12.37 21.90
CA ALA A 265 16.59 11.55 22.25
C ALA A 265 16.13 10.65 21.08
N ALA A 266 16.25 11.13 19.84
CA ALA A 266 15.95 10.32 18.65
C ALA A 266 16.91 9.14 18.47
N VAL A 267 18.22 9.36 18.69
CA VAL A 267 19.24 8.29 18.62
C VAL A 267 19.02 7.27 19.75
N LEU A 268 18.79 7.72 20.99
CA LEU A 268 18.49 6.83 22.12
C LEU A 268 17.22 6.00 21.87
N PHE A 269 16.16 6.62 21.32
CA PHE A 269 14.94 5.91 20.95
C PHE A 269 15.17 4.89 19.83
N ALA A 270 15.97 5.23 18.81
CA ALA A 270 16.32 4.29 17.74
C ALA A 270 17.12 3.09 18.24
N ILE A 271 18.08 3.30 19.16
CA ILE A 271 18.88 2.22 19.77
C ILE A 271 18.00 1.35 20.68
N ALA A 272 17.21 1.96 21.57
CA ALA A 272 16.32 1.23 22.46
C ALA A 272 15.30 0.38 21.67
N THR A 273 14.66 0.96 20.64
CA THR A 273 13.74 0.20 19.79
C THR A 273 14.44 -0.84 18.91
N ALA A 274 15.70 -0.64 18.48
CA ALA A 274 16.45 -1.70 17.81
C ALA A 274 16.68 -2.90 18.74
N ILE A 275 17.19 -2.65 19.96
CA ILE A 275 17.50 -3.71 20.94
C ILE A 275 16.23 -4.43 21.37
N THR A 276 15.17 -3.69 21.74
CA THR A 276 13.89 -4.31 22.14
C THR A 276 13.21 -5.04 20.99
N GLY A 277 13.15 -4.45 19.78
CA GLY A 277 12.49 -5.06 18.63
C GLY A 277 13.18 -6.34 18.15
N VAL A 278 14.51 -6.31 18.01
CA VAL A 278 15.31 -7.49 17.63
C VAL A 278 15.33 -8.52 18.75
N GLY A 279 15.43 -8.11 20.02
CA GLY A 279 15.36 -9.00 21.17
C GLY A 279 14.02 -9.74 21.29
N MET A 280 12.89 -9.04 21.11
CA MET A 280 11.56 -9.66 21.08
C MET A 280 11.44 -10.71 19.97
N LEU A 281 12.02 -10.46 18.80
CA LEU A 281 12.05 -11.46 17.72
C LEU A 281 12.98 -12.63 18.05
N TYR A 282 14.13 -12.38 18.67
CA TYR A 282 15.08 -13.43 19.05
C TYR A 282 14.48 -14.42 20.06
N PHE A 283 13.84 -13.91 21.12
CA PHE A 283 13.26 -14.75 22.18
C PHE A 283 11.89 -15.33 21.84
N GLY A 284 11.08 -14.64 21.04
CA GLY A 284 9.70 -15.04 20.76
C GLY A 284 9.44 -15.66 19.39
N THR A 285 10.40 -15.58 18.46
CA THR A 285 10.30 -16.20 17.13
C THR A 285 11.48 -17.16 16.90
N ASN A 286 12.54 -16.74 16.22
CA ASN A 286 13.80 -17.47 16.12
C ASN A 286 14.98 -16.53 15.81
N PRO A 287 16.24 -16.98 16.00
CA PRO A 287 17.42 -16.18 15.70
C PRO A 287 17.51 -15.72 14.23
N THR A 288 16.99 -16.50 13.28
CA THR A 288 16.99 -16.15 11.85
C THR A 288 16.12 -14.92 11.57
N VAL A 289 14.91 -14.85 12.14
CA VAL A 289 14.03 -13.68 12.03
C VAL A 289 14.63 -12.46 12.72
N ALA A 290 15.29 -12.63 13.87
CA ALA A 290 16.00 -11.56 14.55
C ALA A 290 17.16 -11.01 13.68
N ALA A 291 17.95 -11.89 13.06
CA ALA A 291 19.02 -11.53 12.15
C ALA A 291 18.50 -10.80 10.91
N LEU A 292 17.43 -11.30 10.27
CA LEU A 292 16.76 -10.61 9.16
C LEU A 292 16.27 -9.22 9.55
N SER A 293 15.67 -9.08 10.74
CA SER A 293 15.19 -7.80 11.28
C SER A 293 16.32 -6.80 11.51
N ALA A 294 17.41 -7.23 12.16
CA ALA A 294 18.61 -6.43 12.37
C ALA A 294 19.26 -6.02 11.05
N SER A 295 19.43 -6.95 10.11
CA SER A 295 19.90 -6.68 8.75
C SER A 295 19.01 -5.69 8.02
N ASN A 296 17.68 -5.75 8.20
CA ASN A 296 16.76 -4.82 7.55
C ASN A 296 16.83 -3.40 8.13
N ILE A 297 17.01 -3.27 9.46
CA ILE A 297 17.29 -1.97 10.10
C ILE A 297 18.57 -1.35 9.51
N VAL A 298 19.64 -2.15 9.36
CA VAL A 298 20.91 -1.68 8.79
C VAL A 298 20.76 -1.33 7.31
N LEU A 299 20.12 -2.20 6.52
CA LEU A 299 19.91 -2.01 5.09
C LEU A 299 19.06 -0.76 4.80
N TYR A 300 17.97 -0.54 5.53
CA TYR A 300 17.15 0.65 5.36
C TYR A 300 17.86 1.92 5.86
N GLY A 301 18.39 1.86 7.09
CA GLY A 301 18.99 3.01 7.77
C GLY A 301 20.29 3.49 7.15
N PHE A 302 21.25 2.59 6.91
CA PHE A 302 22.62 2.97 6.55
C PHE A 302 22.98 2.71 5.07
N VAL A 303 22.24 1.86 4.36
CA VAL A 303 22.49 1.62 2.92
C VAL A 303 21.49 2.38 2.04
N TYR A 304 20.19 2.06 2.13
CA TYR A 304 19.14 2.66 1.31
C TYR A 304 19.01 4.18 1.53
N THR A 305 19.04 4.63 2.79
CA THR A 305 18.84 6.05 3.12
C THR A 305 19.86 6.97 2.42
N PRO A 306 21.18 6.79 2.56
CA PRO A 306 22.14 7.58 1.80
C PRO A 306 22.12 7.27 0.30
N LEU A 307 21.84 6.03 -0.12
CA LEU A 307 21.82 5.66 -1.54
C LEU A 307 20.80 6.47 -2.37
N LYS A 308 19.70 6.94 -1.77
CA LYS A 308 18.75 7.90 -2.40
C LYS A 308 19.42 9.19 -2.92
N ARG A 309 20.58 9.57 -2.38
CA ARG A 309 21.40 10.70 -2.84
C ARG A 309 22.45 10.29 -3.88
N LEU A 310 22.94 9.06 -3.81
CA LEU A 310 24.11 8.61 -4.56
C LEU A 310 23.76 8.06 -5.94
N HIS A 311 22.75 7.18 -6.04
CA HIS A 311 22.44 6.48 -7.28
C HIS A 311 20.95 6.10 -7.44
N VAL A 312 20.52 5.90 -8.68
CA VAL A 312 19.15 5.53 -9.05
C VAL A 312 18.78 4.11 -8.58
N ILE A 313 19.79 3.26 -8.30
CA ILE A 313 19.64 1.90 -7.74
C ILE A 313 18.93 1.89 -6.37
N ASN A 314 18.81 3.05 -5.68
CA ASN A 314 18.09 3.15 -4.41
C ASN A 314 16.70 2.49 -4.43
N THR A 315 15.97 2.55 -5.54
CA THR A 315 14.61 1.97 -5.64
C THR A 315 14.64 0.44 -5.55
N TRP A 316 15.67 -0.21 -6.10
CA TRP A 316 15.84 -1.66 -6.01
C TRP A 316 16.28 -2.10 -4.60
N VAL A 317 17.18 -1.34 -3.95
CA VAL A 317 17.58 -1.64 -2.56
C VAL A 317 16.41 -1.40 -1.59
N GLY A 318 15.59 -0.37 -1.83
CA GLY A 318 14.34 -0.16 -1.11
C GLY A 318 13.34 -1.30 -1.34
N ALA A 319 13.27 -1.84 -2.56
CA ALA A 319 12.44 -3.00 -2.85
C ALA A 319 12.87 -4.24 -2.05
N ILE A 320 14.18 -4.49 -1.88
CA ILE A 320 14.70 -5.56 -1.00
C ILE A 320 14.25 -5.34 0.45
N VAL A 321 14.40 -4.12 0.99
CA VAL A 321 13.94 -3.76 2.35
C VAL A 321 12.46 -4.08 2.57
N GLY A 322 11.60 -3.87 1.57
CA GLY A 322 10.18 -4.20 1.64
C GLY A 322 9.84 -5.68 1.40
N GLY A 323 10.76 -6.47 0.83
CA GLY A 323 10.61 -7.92 0.64
C GLY A 323 11.04 -8.75 1.85
N ILE A 324 11.91 -8.22 2.73
CA ILE A 324 12.36 -8.92 3.95
C ILE A 324 11.23 -9.16 4.98
N PRO A 325 10.30 -8.22 5.28
CA PRO A 325 9.28 -8.44 6.31
C PRO A 325 8.30 -9.59 6.02
N PRO A 326 7.84 -9.84 4.77
CA PRO A 326 7.14 -11.09 4.45
C PRO A 326 7.99 -12.35 4.67
N LEU A 327 9.28 -12.32 4.28
CA LEU A 327 10.18 -13.45 4.49
C LEU A 327 10.39 -13.75 5.98
N MET A 328 10.49 -12.71 6.82
CA MET A 328 10.48 -12.85 8.29
C MET A 328 9.22 -13.56 8.80
N GLY A 329 8.05 -13.27 8.21
CA GLY A 329 6.80 -13.94 8.57
C GLY A 329 6.80 -15.42 8.22
N TRP A 330 7.26 -15.77 7.02
CA TRP A 330 7.39 -17.16 6.58
C TRP A 330 8.38 -17.95 7.44
N VAL A 331 9.55 -17.38 7.72
CA VAL A 331 10.60 -18.00 8.56
C VAL A 331 10.17 -18.11 10.02
N ALA A 332 9.32 -17.20 10.52
CA ALA A 332 8.73 -17.32 11.86
C ALA A 332 7.78 -18.53 11.97
N ALA A 333 6.96 -18.79 10.95
CA ALA A 333 6.09 -19.97 10.91
C ALA A 333 6.89 -21.27 10.71
N ALA A 334 7.83 -21.29 9.75
CA ALA A 334 8.70 -22.44 9.49
C ALA A 334 9.52 -22.86 10.73
N GLY A 335 9.99 -21.89 11.52
CA GLY A 335 10.73 -22.17 12.76
C GLY A 335 9.90 -22.82 13.88
N GLN A 336 8.57 -22.82 13.79
CA GLN A 336 7.69 -23.53 14.74
C GLN A 336 7.37 -24.96 14.29
N THR A 337 7.47 -25.24 13.00
CA THR A 337 7.28 -26.58 12.42
C THR A 337 8.60 -27.31 12.20
N ALA A 338 9.74 -26.65 12.40
CA ALA A 338 11.07 -27.25 12.30
C ALA A 338 11.25 -28.36 13.34
N THR A 339 11.45 -29.59 12.87
CA THR A 339 11.76 -30.76 13.70
C THR A 339 13.28 -30.80 13.96
N THR A 340 13.69 -31.38 15.09
CA THR A 340 15.10 -31.49 15.53
C THR A 340 16.02 -32.00 14.41
N GLY A 341 16.97 -31.17 13.95
CA GLY A 341 17.86 -31.46 12.82
C GLY A 341 17.60 -30.60 11.57
N HIS A 342 16.42 -29.98 11.47
CA HIS A 342 15.99 -29.06 10.39
C HIS A 342 15.87 -27.60 10.89
N ASP A 343 16.61 -27.26 11.94
CA ASP A 343 16.54 -26.00 12.71
C ASP A 343 17.60 -24.94 12.30
N THR A 344 18.43 -25.24 11.31
CA THR A 344 19.46 -24.30 10.82
C THR A 344 18.85 -23.21 9.93
N TRP A 345 19.35 -21.96 10.05
CA TRP A 345 18.96 -20.82 9.21
C TRP A 345 18.95 -21.09 7.70
N ARG A 346 19.86 -21.97 7.23
CA ARG A 346 19.96 -22.39 5.83
C ARG A 346 18.73 -23.17 5.39
N ASP A 347 18.18 -24.00 6.26
CA ASP A 347 17.02 -24.83 5.94
C ASP A 347 15.75 -23.99 5.95
N MET A 348 15.54 -23.17 6.98
CA MET A 348 14.40 -22.24 7.05
C MET A 348 14.33 -21.25 5.86
N LEU A 349 15.48 -20.86 5.29
CA LEU A 349 15.56 -19.92 4.16
C LEU A 349 15.72 -20.57 2.78
N PHE A 350 16.36 -21.74 2.65
CA PHE A 350 16.71 -22.31 1.34
C PHE A 350 16.25 -23.77 1.16
N SER A 351 15.40 -24.30 2.04
CA SER A 351 14.68 -25.55 1.80
C SER A 351 13.63 -25.39 0.70
N LYS A 352 13.09 -26.52 0.22
CA LYS A 352 11.99 -26.56 -0.75
C LYS A 352 10.74 -25.87 -0.21
N ASP A 353 10.49 -25.98 1.10
CA ASP A 353 9.33 -25.36 1.76
C ASP A 353 9.51 -23.84 1.96
N SER A 354 10.73 -23.32 1.81
CA SER A 354 11.02 -21.87 1.86
C SER A 354 10.61 -21.13 0.58
N ILE A 355 10.34 -21.85 -0.53
CA ILE A 355 10.06 -21.24 -1.84
C ILE A 355 8.83 -20.32 -1.77
N GLY A 356 7.78 -20.71 -1.04
CA GLY A 356 6.59 -19.87 -0.84
C GLY A 356 6.91 -18.52 -0.17
N GLY A 357 7.83 -18.51 0.80
CA GLY A 357 8.30 -17.30 1.46
C GLY A 357 9.03 -16.34 0.51
N TRP A 358 9.92 -16.89 -0.32
CA TRP A 358 10.59 -16.11 -1.38
C TRP A 358 9.64 -15.61 -2.46
N LEU A 359 8.59 -16.36 -2.79
CA LEU A 359 7.56 -15.91 -3.74
C LEU A 359 6.74 -14.76 -3.17
N ILE A 360 6.29 -14.81 -1.91
CA ILE A 360 5.57 -13.70 -1.27
C ILE A 360 6.49 -12.48 -1.09
N ALA A 361 7.75 -12.68 -0.68
CA ALA A 361 8.76 -11.63 -0.69
C ALA A 361 8.97 -11.03 -2.09
N GLY A 362 8.94 -11.87 -3.14
CA GLY A 362 8.98 -11.49 -4.55
C GLY A 362 7.76 -10.68 -5.00
N ILE A 363 6.56 -11.00 -4.52
CA ILE A 363 5.35 -10.18 -4.73
C ILE A 363 5.58 -8.79 -4.13
N LEU A 364 5.97 -8.67 -2.86
CA LEU A 364 6.19 -7.36 -2.24
C LEU A 364 7.36 -6.59 -2.87
N PHE A 365 8.41 -7.28 -3.32
CA PHE A 365 9.52 -6.69 -4.08
C PHE A 365 9.03 -6.12 -5.42
N ALA A 366 8.31 -6.92 -6.21
CA ALA A 366 7.80 -6.51 -7.51
C ALA A 366 6.74 -5.41 -7.40
N TRP A 367 5.85 -5.48 -6.39
CA TRP A 367 4.77 -4.54 -6.14
C TRP A 367 5.23 -3.10 -5.94
N GLN A 368 6.36 -2.93 -5.27
CA GLN A 368 6.88 -1.61 -4.94
C GLN A 368 7.21 -0.78 -6.19
N PHE A 369 7.57 -1.41 -7.32
CA PHE A 369 7.91 -0.67 -8.53
C PHE A 369 6.71 0.07 -9.16
N PRO A 370 5.58 -0.56 -9.55
CA PRO A 370 4.42 0.18 -10.03
C PRO A 370 3.89 1.18 -8.99
N HIS A 371 3.85 0.81 -7.71
CA HIS A 371 3.38 1.71 -6.65
C HIS A 371 4.26 2.96 -6.49
N PHE A 372 5.56 2.78 -6.27
CA PHE A 372 6.51 3.87 -6.02
C PHE A 372 6.83 4.66 -7.28
N ASN A 373 6.94 4.03 -8.46
CA ASN A 373 7.25 4.75 -9.70
C ASN A 373 6.07 5.64 -10.13
N ALA A 374 4.83 5.23 -9.84
CA ALA A 374 3.64 6.04 -10.02
C ALA A 374 3.61 7.23 -9.04
N LEU A 375 3.77 6.97 -7.73
CA LEU A 375 3.78 7.99 -6.69
C LEU A 375 4.91 9.01 -6.88
N SER A 376 6.14 8.54 -7.11
CA SER A 376 7.31 9.41 -7.24
C SER A 376 7.30 10.25 -8.52
N HIS A 377 6.53 9.86 -9.54
CA HIS A 377 6.38 10.64 -10.77
C HIS A 377 5.53 11.91 -10.57
N THR A 378 4.55 11.90 -9.66
CA THR A 378 3.72 13.09 -9.37
C THR A 378 4.49 14.13 -8.56
N ILE A 379 5.39 13.71 -7.67
CA ILE A 379 6.25 14.57 -6.83
C ILE A 379 7.70 14.67 -7.32
N ARG A 380 7.95 14.37 -8.60
CA ARG A 380 9.31 14.29 -9.19
C ARG A 380 10.11 15.59 -9.07
N GLU A 381 9.43 16.75 -9.17
CA GLU A 381 10.09 18.05 -9.07
C GLU A 381 10.50 18.38 -7.63
N GLU A 382 9.77 17.90 -6.61
CA GLU A 382 10.22 17.99 -5.22
C GLU A 382 11.47 17.15 -4.98
N TYR A 383 11.52 15.94 -5.52
CA TYR A 383 12.73 15.10 -5.44
C TYR A 383 13.93 15.77 -6.11
N LYS A 384 13.74 16.41 -7.26
CA LYS A 384 14.76 17.19 -7.96
C LYS A 384 15.23 18.39 -7.15
N ARG A 385 14.31 19.20 -6.60
CA ARG A 385 14.64 20.37 -5.74
C ARG A 385 15.36 19.98 -4.45
N ALA A 386 14.94 18.90 -3.80
CA ALA A 386 15.62 18.38 -2.61
C ALA A 386 17.00 17.78 -2.94
N GLY A 387 17.26 17.41 -4.20
CA GLY A 387 18.53 16.87 -4.71
C GLY A 387 18.65 15.34 -4.63
N TYR A 388 17.55 14.60 -4.49
CA TYR A 388 17.55 13.14 -4.53
C TYR A 388 17.74 12.63 -5.96
N LYS A 389 18.47 11.53 -6.18
CA LYS A 389 18.70 10.95 -7.52
C LYS A 389 17.68 9.85 -7.82
N MET A 390 16.40 10.22 -7.84
CA MET A 390 15.28 9.30 -8.12
C MET A 390 15.09 9.03 -9.62
N LEU A 391 14.68 7.80 -9.95
CA LEU A 391 14.41 7.37 -11.33
C LEU A 391 13.36 8.26 -12.02
N CYS A 392 12.33 8.67 -11.29
CA CYS A 392 11.17 9.41 -11.78
C CYS A 392 11.47 10.75 -12.48
N TRP A 393 12.56 11.44 -12.11
CA TRP A 393 13.01 12.66 -12.79
C TRP A 393 14.29 12.46 -13.60
N LYS A 394 15.17 11.52 -13.19
CA LYS A 394 16.41 11.22 -13.92
C LYS A 394 16.14 10.60 -15.29
N ASN A 395 15.15 9.71 -15.39
CA ASN A 395 14.70 9.12 -16.64
C ASN A 395 13.22 8.66 -16.51
N PRO A 396 12.26 9.56 -16.79
CA PRO A 396 10.82 9.25 -16.68
C PRO A 396 10.37 8.08 -17.58
N ALA A 397 10.94 7.94 -18.77
CA ALA A 397 10.63 6.83 -19.67
C ALA A 397 11.10 5.48 -19.12
N MET A 398 12.27 5.43 -18.47
CA MET A 398 12.74 4.23 -17.77
C MET A 398 11.93 3.97 -16.49
N ASN A 399 11.52 5.01 -15.76
CA ASN A 399 10.60 4.89 -14.61
C ASN A 399 9.32 4.13 -14.98
N ALA A 400 8.67 4.51 -16.09
CA ALA A 400 7.46 3.86 -16.56
C ALA A 400 7.71 2.47 -17.15
N ARG A 401 8.84 2.26 -17.86
CA ARG A 401 9.24 0.92 -18.35
C ARG A 401 9.51 -0.07 -17.22
N VAL A 402 10.14 0.39 -16.13
CA VAL A 402 10.37 -0.43 -14.93
C VAL A 402 9.05 -0.78 -14.25
N ALA A 403 8.14 0.18 -14.10
CA ALA A 403 6.80 -0.06 -13.55
C ALA A 403 6.04 -1.13 -14.33
N LEU A 404 6.03 -1.05 -15.67
CA LEU A 404 5.40 -2.04 -16.54
C LEU A 404 6.06 -3.43 -16.42
N ARG A 405 7.39 -3.51 -16.45
CA ARG A 405 8.12 -4.79 -16.32
C ARG A 405 7.78 -5.54 -15.04
N TYR A 406 7.77 -4.84 -13.90
CA TYR A 406 7.44 -5.47 -12.62
C TYR A 406 5.94 -5.74 -12.45
N SER A 407 5.06 -4.98 -13.09
CA SER A 407 3.63 -5.30 -13.17
C SER A 407 3.39 -6.60 -13.93
N VAL A 408 4.12 -6.84 -15.03
CA VAL A 408 4.06 -8.11 -15.78
C VAL A 408 4.68 -9.25 -14.98
N LEU A 409 5.78 -9.00 -14.26
CA LEU A 409 6.46 -9.99 -13.40
C LEU A 409 5.55 -10.55 -12.27
N MET A 410 4.49 -9.83 -11.89
CA MET A 410 3.51 -10.34 -10.92
C MET A 410 2.83 -11.63 -11.36
N PHE A 411 2.59 -11.82 -12.67
CA PHE A 411 1.93 -13.03 -13.18
C PHE A 411 2.72 -14.30 -12.87
N PRO A 412 3.98 -14.48 -13.33
CA PRO A 412 4.74 -15.70 -13.03
C PRO A 412 5.00 -15.90 -11.53
N ILE A 413 5.15 -14.84 -10.73
CA ILE A 413 5.30 -14.99 -9.27
C ILE A 413 3.99 -15.48 -8.62
N SER A 414 2.84 -14.93 -9.03
CA SER A 414 1.52 -15.36 -8.51
C SER A 414 1.19 -16.80 -8.95
N ILE A 415 1.50 -17.16 -10.20
CA ILE A 415 1.38 -18.52 -10.72
C ILE A 415 2.31 -19.48 -9.96
N GLY A 416 3.55 -19.05 -9.67
CA GLY A 416 4.50 -19.83 -8.87
C GLY A 416 3.97 -20.16 -7.47
N LEU A 417 3.27 -19.22 -6.83
CA LEU A 417 2.70 -19.43 -5.49
C LEU A 417 1.57 -20.48 -5.50
N TRP A 418 0.77 -20.51 -6.57
CA TRP A 418 -0.21 -21.58 -6.83
C TRP A 418 0.47 -22.91 -7.18
N TRP A 419 1.52 -22.90 -8.01
CA TRP A 419 2.25 -24.10 -8.44
C TRP A 419 2.97 -24.82 -7.30
N VAL A 420 3.53 -24.07 -6.33
CA VAL A 420 4.09 -24.61 -5.08
C VAL A 420 3.00 -25.17 -4.14
N GLY A 421 1.72 -24.92 -4.43
CA GLY A 421 0.59 -25.47 -3.67
C GLY A 421 0.25 -24.72 -2.38
N VAL A 422 0.80 -23.52 -2.17
CA VAL A 422 0.49 -22.66 -1.00
C VAL A 422 -0.97 -22.18 -1.04
N VAL A 423 -1.48 -21.93 -2.24
CA VAL A 423 -2.79 -21.32 -2.51
C VAL A 423 -3.54 -22.07 -3.61
N GLY A 424 -4.86 -22.15 -3.51
CA GLY A 424 -5.74 -22.85 -4.44
C GLY A 424 -6.07 -22.07 -5.72
N HIS A 425 -6.88 -22.68 -6.60
CA HIS A 425 -7.26 -22.09 -7.89
C HIS A 425 -7.98 -20.73 -7.79
N GLY A 426 -8.69 -20.47 -6.68
CA GLY A 426 -9.31 -19.17 -6.42
C GLY A 426 -8.30 -18.02 -6.33
N PHE A 427 -7.09 -18.27 -5.82
CA PHE A 427 -5.99 -17.30 -5.88
C PHE A 427 -5.58 -17.01 -7.31
N LEU A 428 -5.41 -18.04 -8.13
CA LEU A 428 -4.94 -17.90 -9.51
C LEU A 428 -5.89 -17.00 -10.32
N VAL A 429 -7.20 -17.18 -10.18
CA VAL A 429 -8.21 -16.34 -10.85
C VAL A 429 -8.20 -14.91 -10.30
N SER A 430 -8.30 -14.74 -8.98
CA SER A 430 -8.39 -13.40 -8.35
C SER A 430 -7.12 -12.56 -8.54
N SER A 431 -5.94 -13.17 -8.34
CA SER A 431 -4.65 -12.54 -8.61
C SER A 431 -4.46 -12.21 -10.10
N SER A 432 -4.88 -13.07 -11.03
CA SER A 432 -4.79 -12.78 -12.47
C SER A 432 -5.63 -11.58 -12.88
N VAL A 433 -6.86 -11.44 -12.35
CA VAL A 433 -7.71 -10.26 -12.59
C VAL A 433 -7.09 -8.99 -12.03
N ALA A 434 -6.58 -9.04 -10.79
CA ALA A 434 -5.93 -7.89 -10.15
C ALA A 434 -4.62 -7.49 -10.87
N ASN A 435 -3.82 -8.46 -11.29
CA ASN A 435 -2.57 -8.26 -12.05
C ASN A 435 -2.86 -7.73 -13.46
N ALA A 436 -3.93 -8.19 -14.13
CA ALA A 436 -4.35 -7.68 -15.43
C ALA A 436 -4.76 -6.20 -15.36
N TRP A 437 -5.50 -5.80 -14.32
CA TRP A 437 -5.82 -4.38 -14.09
C TRP A 437 -4.56 -3.55 -13.82
N LEU A 438 -3.65 -4.04 -12.96
CA LEU A 438 -2.37 -3.38 -12.69
C LEU A 438 -1.54 -3.19 -13.97
N VAL A 439 -1.41 -4.24 -14.81
CA VAL A 439 -0.68 -4.17 -16.08
C VAL A 439 -1.34 -3.22 -17.08
N LYS A 440 -2.68 -3.18 -17.15
CA LYS A 440 -3.40 -2.20 -17.99
C LYS A 440 -3.06 -0.76 -17.60
N GLU A 441 -3.12 -0.42 -16.32
CA GLU A 441 -2.75 0.93 -15.87
C GLU A 441 -1.24 1.20 -16.00
N ALA A 442 -0.39 0.19 -15.84
CA ALA A 442 1.05 0.31 -16.06
C ALA A 442 1.40 0.53 -17.54
N TYR A 443 0.63 -0.08 -18.45
CA TYR A 443 0.74 0.13 -19.89
C TYR A 443 0.32 1.56 -20.26
N HIS A 444 -0.81 2.06 -19.76
CA HIS A 444 -1.20 3.46 -19.94
C HIS A 444 -0.14 4.43 -19.38
N PHE A 445 0.41 4.16 -18.19
CA PHE A 445 1.48 4.95 -17.58
C PHE A 445 2.76 4.97 -18.44
N TRP A 446 3.11 3.83 -19.06
CA TRP A 446 4.23 3.72 -19.99
C TRP A 446 3.97 4.44 -21.32
N GLN A 447 2.82 4.24 -21.94
CA GLN A 447 2.44 4.85 -23.22
C GLN A 447 2.38 6.38 -23.13
N HIS A 448 1.80 6.91 -22.05
CA HIS A 448 1.66 8.36 -21.82
C HIS A 448 2.79 8.97 -20.97
N GLN A 449 3.83 8.19 -20.62
CA GLN A 449 4.96 8.61 -19.77
C GLN A 449 4.56 9.31 -18.45
N GLY A 450 3.40 8.97 -17.89
CA GLY A 450 2.84 9.59 -16.68
C GLY A 450 1.96 10.82 -16.88
N ALA A 451 1.73 11.27 -18.12
CA ALA A 451 0.77 12.31 -18.45
C ALA A 451 -0.69 11.86 -18.22
N ASN A 452 -1.63 12.80 -18.38
CA ASN A 452 -3.08 12.57 -18.38
C ASN A 452 -3.63 11.83 -17.13
N GLY A 453 -2.96 11.98 -15.98
CA GLY A 453 -3.38 11.34 -14.73
C GLY A 453 -3.10 9.83 -14.64
N THR A 454 -2.45 9.22 -15.63
CA THR A 454 -2.11 7.79 -15.65
C THR A 454 -1.28 7.36 -14.43
N ALA A 455 -0.43 8.25 -13.90
CA ALA A 455 0.28 8.04 -12.64
C ALA A 455 -0.67 7.81 -11.44
N ARG A 456 -1.83 8.47 -11.40
CA ARG A 456 -2.84 8.24 -10.35
C ARG A 456 -3.59 6.93 -10.57
N GLY A 457 -3.90 6.57 -11.82
CA GLY A 457 -4.52 5.28 -12.17
C GLY A 457 -3.67 4.09 -11.70
N LEU A 458 -2.39 4.07 -12.07
CA LEU A 458 -1.45 3.03 -11.65
C LEU A 458 -1.25 3.00 -10.12
N PHE A 459 -1.18 4.16 -9.46
CA PHE A 459 -1.08 4.24 -8.01
C PHE A 459 -2.29 3.60 -7.31
N TRP A 460 -3.51 3.93 -7.74
CA TRP A 460 -4.73 3.33 -7.16
C TRP A 460 -4.88 1.85 -7.48
N ALA A 461 -4.55 1.41 -8.70
CA ALA A 461 -4.53 -0.02 -9.03
C ALA A 461 -3.57 -0.79 -8.13
N SER A 462 -2.37 -0.26 -7.87
CA SER A 462 -1.41 -0.89 -6.95
C SER A 462 -1.89 -0.94 -5.50
N ILE A 463 -2.64 0.07 -5.03
CA ILE A 463 -3.21 0.09 -3.67
C ILE A 463 -4.26 -1.01 -3.48
N TRP A 464 -5.09 -1.28 -4.48
CA TRP A 464 -6.12 -2.32 -4.39
C TRP A 464 -5.59 -3.72 -4.70
N GLN A 465 -4.63 -3.84 -5.60
CA GLN A 465 -4.07 -5.13 -6.02
C GLN A 465 -3.32 -5.84 -4.87
N LEU A 466 -2.57 -5.14 -4.02
CA LEU A 466 -1.85 -5.79 -2.91
C LEU A 466 -2.78 -6.43 -1.84
N PRO A 467 -3.80 -5.73 -1.28
CA PRO A 467 -4.78 -6.35 -0.40
C PRO A 467 -5.53 -7.50 -1.05
N VAL A 468 -5.88 -7.40 -2.34
CA VAL A 468 -6.53 -8.51 -3.07
C VAL A 468 -5.62 -9.73 -3.14
N LEU A 469 -4.32 -9.56 -3.38
CA LEU A 469 -3.36 -10.69 -3.36
C LEU A 469 -3.16 -11.24 -1.94
N LEU A 470 -2.94 -10.41 -0.92
CA LEU A 470 -2.67 -10.90 0.45
C LEU A 470 -3.91 -11.54 1.10
N ILE A 471 -5.07 -10.89 1.02
CA ILE A 471 -6.33 -11.42 1.55
C ILE A 471 -6.80 -12.60 0.70
N GLY A 472 -6.70 -12.51 -0.63
CA GLY A 472 -7.03 -13.62 -1.52
C GLY A 472 -6.17 -14.85 -1.26
N GLY A 473 -4.86 -14.68 -1.02
CA GLY A 473 -3.94 -15.75 -0.67
C GLY A 473 -4.25 -16.40 0.68
N LEU A 474 -4.62 -15.63 1.70
CA LEU A 474 -5.08 -16.14 2.99
C LEU A 474 -6.42 -16.89 2.87
N VAL A 475 -7.40 -16.29 2.19
CA VAL A 475 -8.75 -16.87 2.04
C VAL A 475 -8.73 -18.12 1.18
N THR A 476 -7.86 -18.22 0.18
CA THR A 476 -7.77 -19.39 -0.71
C THR A 476 -6.57 -20.27 -0.40
N LYS A 477 -6.07 -20.22 0.84
CA LYS A 477 -5.06 -21.15 1.36
C LYS A 477 -5.52 -22.60 1.17
N LYS A 478 -4.64 -23.45 0.65
CA LYS A 478 -4.91 -24.88 0.45
C LYS A 478 -5.23 -25.55 1.80
N GLY A 479 -6.21 -26.45 1.87
CA GLY A 479 -6.68 -27.07 3.12
C GLY A 479 -7.77 -26.30 3.87
N LEU A 480 -7.92 -24.99 3.67
CA LEU A 480 -8.83 -24.17 4.50
C LEU A 480 -10.32 -24.46 4.24
N TRP A 481 -10.70 -24.67 2.97
CA TRP A 481 -12.09 -24.93 2.58
C TRP A 481 -12.42 -26.41 2.45
N ASP A 482 -11.43 -27.30 2.49
CA ASP A 482 -11.62 -28.72 2.19
C ASP A 482 -12.49 -29.41 3.28
N GLY A 483 -12.42 -28.95 4.53
CA GLY A 483 -13.34 -29.37 5.60
C GLY A 483 -14.75 -28.79 5.48
N VAL A 484 -14.89 -27.55 4.97
CA VAL A 484 -16.21 -26.93 4.72
C VAL A 484 -16.90 -27.60 3.54
N TRP A 485 -16.14 -27.86 2.47
CA TRP A 485 -16.64 -28.47 1.24
C TRP A 485 -17.03 -29.93 1.44
N ARG A 486 -16.26 -30.72 2.20
CA ARG A 486 -16.66 -32.08 2.59
C ARG A 486 -17.96 -32.10 3.39
N LYS A 487 -18.13 -31.19 4.37
CA LYS A 487 -19.38 -31.04 5.15
C LYS A 487 -20.57 -30.55 4.33
N VAL A 488 -20.34 -29.74 3.29
CA VAL A 488 -21.41 -29.25 2.39
C VAL A 488 -21.78 -30.29 1.32
N LEU A 489 -20.83 -31.11 0.86
CA LEU A 489 -21.08 -32.19 -0.11
C LEU A 489 -21.51 -33.53 0.52
N GLY A 490 -21.47 -33.66 1.85
CA GLY A 490 -21.84 -34.90 2.54
C GLY A 490 -20.89 -36.06 2.24
N GLN A 491 -19.61 -35.77 1.97
CA GLN A 491 -18.59 -36.83 1.85
C GLN A 491 -18.23 -37.34 3.25
N PRO A 492 -18.15 -38.67 3.47
CA PRO A 492 -17.72 -39.22 4.76
C PRO A 492 -16.29 -38.76 5.08
N ASP A 493 -15.99 -38.59 6.37
CA ASP A 493 -14.61 -38.39 6.79
C ASP A 493 -13.86 -39.74 6.67
N PRO A 494 -12.58 -39.76 6.28
CA PRO A 494 -11.82 -40.98 6.03
C PRO A 494 -11.50 -41.80 7.30
N GLU A 495 -12.11 -41.46 8.44
CA GLU A 495 -11.96 -42.15 9.72
C GLU A 495 -13.04 -43.24 9.91
N ASP A 496 -14.14 -43.22 9.13
CA ASP A 496 -15.20 -44.23 9.18
C ASP A 496 -14.80 -45.60 8.57
N GLU A 497 -13.62 -45.72 7.95
CA GLU A 497 -13.11 -46.97 7.32
C GLU A 497 -12.08 -47.73 8.19
N TYR A 498 -11.77 -47.24 9.40
CA TYR A 498 -10.76 -47.83 10.31
C TYR A 498 -11.32 -48.27 11.67
N VAL A 499 -12.47 -48.94 11.69
CA VAL A 499 -12.94 -49.67 12.88
C VAL A 499 -13.53 -51.03 12.48
N TYR A 500 -13.17 -52.07 13.24
CA TYR A 500 -13.58 -53.48 13.11
C TYR A 500 -13.00 -54.26 11.91
N ILE A 501 -11.75 -54.70 12.06
CA ILE A 501 -11.43 -56.11 11.80
C ILE A 501 -11.49 -56.79 13.15
N ASP A 502 -12.52 -57.61 13.38
CA ASP A 502 -12.60 -58.44 14.58
C ASP A 502 -11.52 -59.53 14.52
N GLU A 503 -10.78 -59.70 15.62
CA GLU A 503 -9.89 -60.85 15.80
C GLU A 503 -10.75 -62.08 16.11
N GLU A 504 -11.15 -62.83 15.07
CA GLU A 504 -11.78 -64.14 15.26
C GLU A 504 -10.81 -65.12 15.93
N GLU A 505 -11.24 -65.69 17.06
CA GLU A 505 -10.57 -66.78 17.76
C GLU A 505 -10.58 -68.06 16.91
N GLU A 506 -9.45 -68.78 16.82
CA GLU A 506 -9.40 -70.21 16.51
C GLU A 506 -8.26 -70.88 17.34
N PRO A 507 -8.34 -72.19 17.68
CA PRO A 507 -7.93 -72.64 19.02
C PRO A 507 -6.63 -73.46 19.12
N VAL A 508 -6.29 -73.78 20.38
CA VAL A 508 -5.10 -74.53 20.82
C VAL A 508 -5.11 -76.01 20.40
N SER A 509 -3.98 -76.51 19.85
CA SER A 509 -3.65 -77.95 19.88
C SER A 509 -2.14 -78.26 20.00
N SER A 510 -1.70 -78.44 21.26
CA SER A 510 -0.80 -79.50 21.80
C SER A 510 0.31 -80.21 20.98
N GLN A 511 1.46 -80.44 21.67
CA GLN A 511 2.53 -81.46 21.47
C GLN A 511 3.55 -81.26 20.32
N SER A 512 4.82 -81.73 20.38
CA SER A 512 5.74 -82.06 21.49
C SER A 512 7.16 -82.42 20.97
N ASN A 513 8.21 -82.09 21.73
CA ASN A 513 9.53 -82.78 21.80
C ASN A 513 10.56 -82.76 20.63
N ALA A 514 11.83 -82.98 21.04
CA ALA A 514 13.06 -83.26 20.28
C ALA A 514 13.63 -82.11 19.40
N VAL A 515 14.77 -81.48 19.72
CA VAL A 515 16.17 -82.01 19.73
C VAL A 515 16.66 -82.46 18.36
N VAL A 516 17.61 -81.71 17.77
CA VAL A 516 18.91 -82.19 17.21
C VAL A 516 19.82 -81.01 16.84
N THR A 517 21.13 -81.24 16.94
CA THR A 517 22.26 -80.29 16.86
C THR A 517 22.89 -80.13 15.47
N ARG A 518 23.79 -79.11 15.34
CA ARG A 518 24.84 -78.92 14.30
C ARG A 518 24.33 -78.56 12.88
N ALA A 519 25.10 -77.94 11.99
CA ALA A 519 26.37 -77.19 11.98
C ALA A 519 26.33 -76.29 10.70
N THR A 520 27.11 -75.23 10.49
CA THR A 520 28.55 -75.00 10.70
C THR A 520 28.86 -73.55 11.05
#